data_AF-A0A920C9X3-F1
#
_entry.id   AF-A0A920C9X3-F1
#
_cell.length_a   1.000
_cell.length_b   1.000
_cell.length_c   1.000
_cell.angle_alpha   90.00
_cell.angle_beta   90.00
_cell.angle_gamma   90.00
#
_symmetry.space_group_name_H-M   'P 1'
#
loop_
_entity.id
_entity.type
_entity.pdbx_description
1 polymer ?
#
loop_
_entity_poly.entity_id
_entity_poly.type
_entity_poly.pdbx_seq_one_letter_code
_entity_poly.pdbx_strand_id
1 'polypeptide(L)'
;MHPYRMQQLIKERGKEEVINVRHRTSIYQTIDRLHRDNAIAIQGKKKNEGKPDLVVYEITDLGRNAAYAWIREMISTPAQEFLEFPAAVSFLALLTPEEVVSLFKKRVSALENTFARLEDQYQTESSMGLPRLFLLESEYQQALFSAEIAWLQSVIADIQTGKLKWSMEELREIARRFDHGFE
;
A
#
# COMPACT_ATOMS: atom_id res chain seq x y z
N MET A 1 -10.87 12.70 20.68
CA MET A 1 -11.47 12.74 19.33
C MET A 1 -12.63 11.75 19.23
N HIS A 2 -13.70 12.08 18.49
CA HIS A 2 -14.81 11.17 18.20
C HIS A 2 -14.51 10.31 16.95
N PRO A 3 -14.94 9.03 16.87
CA PRO A 3 -14.70 8.14 15.73
C PRO A 3 -15.00 8.77 14.36
N TYR A 4 -16.11 9.50 14.23
CA TYR A 4 -16.47 10.21 12.99
C TYR A 4 -15.39 11.21 12.53
N ARG A 5 -14.82 11.99 13.45
CA ARG A 5 -13.76 12.96 13.10
C ARG A 5 -12.45 12.25 12.78
N MET A 6 -12.16 11.11 13.42
CA MET A 6 -11.00 10.27 13.04
C MET A 6 -11.13 9.81 11.59
N GLN A 7 -12.31 9.30 11.20
CA GLN A 7 -12.56 8.88 9.83
C GLN A 7 -12.41 10.04 8.84
N GLN A 8 -12.97 11.21 9.17
CA GLN A 8 -12.86 12.38 8.32
C GLN A 8 -11.40 12.81 8.13
N LEU A 9 -10.60 12.80 9.21
CA LEU A 9 -9.18 13.15 9.14
C LEU A 9 -8.33 12.14 8.36
N ILE A 10 -8.66 10.84 8.42
CA ILE A 10 -7.98 9.82 7.60
C ILE A 10 -8.14 10.16 6.11
N LYS A 11 -9.37 10.50 5.71
CA LYS A 11 -9.68 10.88 4.33
C LYS A 11 -9.10 12.25 3.94
N GLU A 12 -9.30 13.27 4.77
CA GLU A 12 -8.78 14.63 4.53
C GLU A 12 -7.25 14.67 4.38
N ARG A 13 -6.54 13.71 5.00
CA ARG A 13 -5.08 13.61 4.95
C ARG A 13 -4.57 12.57 3.96
N GLY A 14 -5.43 12.05 3.08
CA GLY A 14 -5.05 11.06 2.06
C GLY A 14 -4.55 9.73 2.61
N LYS A 15 -4.73 9.45 3.91
CA LYS A 15 -4.14 8.24 4.54
C LYS A 15 -4.79 6.96 4.05
N GLU A 16 -5.96 7.03 3.43
CA GLU A 16 -6.58 5.91 2.71
C GLU A 16 -5.73 5.34 1.57
N GLU A 17 -4.72 6.08 1.09
CA GLU A 17 -3.78 5.60 0.06
C GLU A 17 -2.71 4.65 0.62
N VAL A 18 -2.43 4.70 1.93
CA VAL A 18 -1.39 3.89 2.59
C VAL A 18 -1.91 2.94 3.65
N ILE A 19 -3.14 3.13 4.13
CA ILE A 19 -3.80 2.22 5.07
C ILE A 19 -5.17 1.77 4.55
N ASN A 20 -5.42 0.47 4.64
CA ASN A 20 -6.70 -0.11 4.25
C ASN A 20 -7.78 0.21 5.30
N VAL A 21 -8.49 1.33 5.10
CA VAL A 21 -9.64 1.75 5.94
C VAL A 21 -10.96 1.55 5.19
N ARG A 22 -11.11 0.42 4.50
CA ARG A 22 -12.25 0.15 3.60
C ARG A 22 -13.62 0.07 4.28
N HIS A 23 -13.70 -0.20 5.59
CA HIS A 23 -14.98 -0.42 6.28
C HIS A 23 -15.15 0.45 7.53
N ARG A 24 -16.29 1.15 7.64
CA ARG A 24 -16.64 1.93 8.87
C ARG A 24 -16.59 1.07 10.13
N THR A 25 -17.01 -0.19 10.03
CA THR A 25 -17.04 -1.13 11.16
C THR A 25 -15.65 -1.43 11.71
N SER A 26 -14.60 -1.42 10.87
CA SER A 26 -13.23 -1.71 11.33
C SER A 26 -12.70 -0.61 12.25
N ILE A 27 -13.10 0.65 12.04
CA ILE A 27 -12.71 1.77 12.90
C ILE A 27 -13.29 1.59 14.30
N TYR A 28 -14.58 1.28 14.41
CA TYR A 28 -15.22 1.08 15.73
C TYR A 28 -14.64 -0.13 16.45
N GLN A 29 -14.45 -1.27 15.76
CA GLN A 29 -13.79 -2.45 16.35
C GLN A 29 -12.36 -2.15 16.83
N THR A 30 -11.62 -1.35 16.07
CA THR A 30 -10.26 -0.93 16.45
C THR A 30 -10.30 -0.04 17.69
N ILE A 31 -11.22 0.92 17.76
CA ILE A 31 -11.41 1.78 18.93
C ILE A 31 -11.79 0.94 20.16
N ASP A 32 -12.72 -0.01 20.02
CA ASP A 32 -13.13 -0.90 21.10
C ASP A 32 -11.96 -1.75 21.61
N ARG A 33 -11.11 -2.25 20.70
CA ARG A 33 -9.89 -2.98 21.07
C ARG A 33 -8.88 -2.07 21.77
N LEU A 34 -8.57 -0.91 21.21
CA LEU A 34 -7.63 0.05 21.81
C LEU A 34 -8.11 0.50 23.21
N HIS A 35 -9.42 0.65 23.40
CA HIS A 35 -10.00 1.00 24.69
C HIS A 35 -9.90 -0.16 25.69
N ARG A 36 -10.25 -1.39 25.27
CA ARG A 36 -10.07 -2.61 26.10
C ARG A 36 -8.61 -2.82 26.52
N ASP A 37 -7.67 -2.51 25.63
CA ASP A 37 -6.23 -2.66 25.86
C ASP A 37 -5.62 -1.44 26.60
N ASN A 38 -6.45 -0.49 27.06
CA ASN A 38 -6.05 0.76 27.75
C ASN A 38 -5.11 1.68 26.95
N ALA A 39 -5.04 1.50 25.63
CA ALA A 39 -4.28 2.38 24.72
C ALA A 39 -5.00 3.72 24.48
N ILE A 40 -6.32 3.75 24.65
CA ILE A 40 -7.14 4.97 24.65
C ILE A 40 -8.10 4.96 25.83
N ALA A 41 -8.52 6.14 26.29
CA ALA A 41 -9.49 6.32 27.36
C ALA A 41 -10.63 7.24 26.93
N ILE A 42 -11.79 7.16 27.59
CA ILE A 42 -12.89 8.11 27.39
C ILE A 42 -12.56 9.39 28.16
N GLN A 43 -12.35 10.48 27.42
CA GLN A 43 -12.11 11.82 27.96
C GLN A 43 -13.43 12.49 28.40
N GLY A 44 -14.54 12.15 27.74
CA GLY A 44 -15.86 12.66 28.08
C GLY A 44 -16.92 12.45 27.00
N LYS A 45 -18.12 12.95 27.28
CA LYS A 45 -19.25 12.98 26.35
C LYS A 45 -19.50 14.43 25.91
N LYS A 46 -19.53 14.68 24.60
CA LYS A 46 -19.91 15.97 24.04
C LYS A 46 -21.39 15.93 23.68
N LYS A 47 -22.19 16.84 24.25
CA LYS A 47 -23.61 16.98 23.91
C LYS A 47 -23.78 17.25 22.41
N ASN A 48 -24.77 16.58 21.83
CA ASN A 48 -25.13 16.68 20.43
C ASN A 48 -26.62 17.04 20.36
N GLU A 49 -26.96 18.27 19.95
CA GLU A 49 -28.35 18.72 19.97
C GLU A 49 -29.23 17.84 19.07
N GLY A 50 -30.27 17.24 19.66
CA GLY A 50 -31.19 16.34 18.97
C GLY A 50 -30.65 14.94 18.64
N LYS A 51 -29.48 14.55 19.16
CA LYS A 51 -28.82 13.25 18.90
C LYS A 51 -28.12 12.70 20.16
N PRO A 52 -27.74 11.41 20.20
CA PRO A 52 -26.95 10.85 21.29
C PRO A 52 -25.62 11.59 21.48
N ASP A 53 -25.17 11.70 22.72
CA ASP A 53 -23.87 12.28 23.09
C ASP A 53 -22.71 11.61 22.34
N LEU A 54 -21.77 12.43 21.87
CA LEU A 54 -20.58 11.97 21.17
C LEU A 54 -19.49 11.59 22.19
N VAL A 55 -19.08 10.32 22.21
CA VAL A 55 -17.96 9.86 23.05
C VAL A 55 -16.63 10.34 22.47
N VAL A 56 -15.86 11.05 23.29
CA VAL A 56 -14.56 11.59 22.91
C VAL A 56 -13.47 10.73 23.55
N TYR A 57 -12.60 10.14 22.72
CA TYR A 57 -11.47 9.32 23.17
C TYR A 57 -10.16 10.11 23.19
N GLU A 58 -9.30 9.84 24.15
CA GLU A 58 -7.95 10.39 24.25
C GLU A 58 -6.93 9.26 24.29
N ILE A 59 -5.75 9.48 23.69
CA ILE A 59 -4.66 8.50 23.74
C ILE A 59 -4.03 8.51 25.14
N THR A 60 -3.79 7.33 25.70
CA THR A 60 -3.08 7.19 26.98
C THR A 60 -1.57 7.21 26.77
N ASP A 61 -0.78 7.34 27.84
CA ASP A 61 0.68 7.20 27.76
C ASP A 61 1.08 5.79 27.28
N LEU A 62 0.34 4.76 27.69
CA LEU A 62 0.51 3.40 27.20
C LEU A 62 0.31 3.32 25.68
N GLY A 63 -0.80 3.88 25.17
CA GLY A 63 -1.09 3.89 23.74
C GLY A 63 -0.06 4.70 22.93
N ARG A 64 0.40 5.83 23.48
CA ARG A 64 1.44 6.67 22.85
C ARG A 64 2.76 5.92 22.75
N ASN A 65 3.20 5.28 23.83
CA ASN A 65 4.44 4.52 23.86
C ASN A 65 4.38 3.32 22.91
N ALA A 66 3.25 2.61 22.88
CA ALA A 66 3.02 1.51 21.94
C ALA A 66 3.08 1.99 20.47
N ALA A 67 2.42 3.10 20.14
CA ALA A 67 2.44 3.67 18.79
C ALA A 67 3.87 4.04 18.35
N TYR A 68 4.66 4.66 19.23
CA TYR A 68 6.06 4.99 18.91
C TYR A 68 6.95 3.75 18.81
N ALA A 69 6.72 2.72 19.63
CA ALA A 69 7.44 1.46 19.51
C ALA A 69 7.18 0.81 18.15
N TRP A 70 5.91 0.73 17.74
CA TRP A 70 5.53 0.17 16.43
C TRP A 70 6.07 0.97 15.25
N ILE A 71 6.05 2.31 15.30
CA ILE A 71 6.65 3.13 14.23
C ILE A 71 8.15 2.84 14.10
N ARG A 72 8.87 2.74 15.22
CA ARG A 72 10.30 2.40 15.19
C ARG A 72 10.53 1.00 14.63
N GLU A 73 9.72 0.04 15.02
CA GLU A 73 9.79 -1.34 14.51
C GLU A 73 9.54 -1.39 13.00
N MET A 74 8.45 -0.79 12.51
CA MET A 74 8.11 -0.77 11.07
C MET A 74 9.20 -0.11 10.22
N ILE A 75 9.86 0.94 10.71
CA ILE A 75 10.94 1.62 9.98
C ILE A 75 12.24 0.82 10.02
N SER A 76 12.55 0.17 11.14
CA SER A 76 13.85 -0.50 11.35
C SER A 76 13.89 -1.94 10.86
N THR A 77 12.74 -2.62 10.85
CA THR A 77 12.62 -4.05 10.58
C THR A 77 11.70 -4.27 9.39
N PRO A 78 12.25 -4.63 8.21
CA PRO A 78 11.43 -4.98 7.07
C PRO A 78 10.51 -6.15 7.41
N ALA A 79 9.21 -5.96 7.22
CA ALA A 79 8.24 -7.04 7.35
C ALA A 79 8.23 -7.90 6.08
N GLN A 80 7.91 -9.18 6.23
CA GLN A 80 7.60 -10.01 5.07
C GLN A 80 6.23 -9.60 4.51
N GLU A 81 6.24 -8.95 3.35
CA GLU A 81 5.04 -8.52 2.66
C GLU A 81 4.64 -9.52 1.58
N PHE A 82 3.34 -9.85 1.52
CA PHE A 82 2.77 -10.75 0.51
C PHE A 82 2.01 -9.94 -0.53
N LEU A 83 2.75 -9.21 -1.35
CA LEU A 83 2.21 -8.33 -2.38
C LEU A 83 1.61 -9.15 -3.55
N GLU A 84 0.42 -8.75 -4.02
CA GLU A 84 -0.30 -9.47 -5.08
C GLU A 84 0.46 -9.49 -6.41
N PHE A 85 1.13 -8.39 -6.78
CA PHE A 85 1.82 -8.29 -8.07
C PHE A 85 3.05 -9.21 -8.18
N PRO A 86 4.00 -9.23 -7.22
CA PRO A 86 5.07 -10.23 -7.19
C PRO A 86 4.56 -11.68 -7.20
N ALA A 87 3.44 -11.96 -6.51
CA ALA A 87 2.81 -13.27 -6.58
C ALA A 87 2.34 -13.58 -8.01
N ALA A 88 1.67 -12.64 -8.71
CA ALA A 88 1.28 -12.82 -10.11
C ALA A 88 2.50 -13.00 -11.05
N VAL A 89 3.58 -12.25 -10.82
CA VAL A 89 4.85 -12.38 -11.57
C VAL A 89 5.43 -13.80 -11.44
N SER A 90 5.28 -14.42 -10.26
CA SER A 90 5.74 -15.79 -10.01
C SER A 90 4.99 -16.86 -10.83
N PHE A 91 3.86 -16.51 -11.44
CA PHE A 91 3.02 -17.40 -12.24
C PHE A 91 2.85 -16.94 -13.70
N LEU A 92 3.71 -16.04 -14.21
CA LEU A 92 3.62 -15.55 -15.61
C LEU A 92 3.67 -16.67 -16.65
N ALA A 93 4.37 -17.76 -16.36
CA ALA A 93 4.47 -18.95 -17.20
C ALA A 93 3.11 -19.58 -17.55
N LEU A 94 2.05 -19.26 -16.80
CA LEU A 94 0.68 -19.72 -17.09
C LEU A 94 -0.01 -18.92 -18.22
N LEU A 95 0.55 -17.78 -18.62
CA LEU A 95 0.03 -16.90 -19.66
C LEU A 95 0.95 -16.93 -20.88
N THR A 96 0.44 -16.52 -22.05
CA THR A 96 1.30 -16.37 -23.23
C THR A 96 2.13 -15.08 -23.13
N PRO A 97 3.31 -15.01 -23.79
CA PRO A 97 4.11 -13.78 -23.81
C PRO A 97 3.32 -12.55 -24.32
N GLU A 98 2.44 -12.73 -25.30
CA GLU A 98 1.61 -11.65 -25.85
C GLU A 98 0.59 -11.14 -24.84
N GLU A 99 -0.05 -12.05 -24.09
CA GLU A 99 -0.98 -11.70 -23.02
C GLU A 99 -0.27 -10.95 -21.90
N VAL A 100 0.91 -11.42 -21.47
CA VAL A 100 1.75 -10.74 -20.47
C VAL A 100 2.09 -9.31 -20.92
N VAL A 101 2.53 -9.13 -22.16
CA VAL A 101 2.84 -7.78 -22.70
C VAL A 101 1.62 -6.86 -22.65
N SER A 102 0.44 -7.35 -23.03
CA SER A 102 -0.80 -6.58 -22.98
C SER A 102 -1.16 -6.13 -21.56
N LEU A 103 -1.10 -7.06 -20.60
CA LEU A 103 -1.39 -6.79 -19.19
C LEU A 103 -0.37 -5.85 -18.56
N PHE A 104 0.92 -6.03 -18.88
CA PHE A 104 2.00 -5.18 -18.36
C PHE A 104 1.88 -3.76 -18.90
N LYS A 105 1.54 -3.58 -20.18
CA LYS A 105 1.27 -2.24 -20.74
C LYS A 105 0.12 -1.54 -20.04
N LYS A 106 -0.99 -2.26 -19.78
CA LYS A 106 -2.12 -1.73 -19.02
C LYS A 106 -1.70 -1.30 -17.61
N ARG A 107 -0.85 -2.09 -16.94
CA ARG A 107 -0.32 -1.76 -15.62
C ARG A 107 0.60 -0.53 -15.67
N VAL A 108 1.51 -0.46 -16.63
CA VAL A 108 2.39 0.72 -16.83
C VAL A 108 1.56 1.99 -16.94
N SER A 109 0.54 2.01 -17.82
CA SER A 109 -0.31 3.21 -17.96
C SER A 109 -1.05 3.59 -16.68
N ALA A 110 -1.48 2.61 -15.87
CA ALA A 110 -2.13 2.89 -14.59
C ALA A 110 -1.14 3.48 -13.56
N LEU A 111 0.09 2.97 -13.53
CA LEU A 111 1.16 3.47 -12.66
C LEU A 111 1.62 4.86 -13.08
N GLU A 112 1.80 5.12 -14.39
CA GLU A 112 2.17 6.44 -14.93
C GLU A 112 1.12 7.51 -14.58
N ASN A 113 -0.17 7.18 -14.72
CA ASN A 113 -1.26 8.08 -14.32
C ASN A 113 -1.24 8.39 -12.81
N THR A 114 -0.92 7.38 -11.99
CA THR A 114 -0.83 7.54 -10.54
C THR A 114 0.40 8.37 -10.16
N PHE A 115 1.54 8.10 -10.80
CA PHE A 115 2.78 8.84 -10.62
C PHE A 115 2.59 10.32 -10.96
N ALA A 116 1.99 10.64 -12.12
CA ALA A 116 1.72 12.01 -12.53
C ALA A 116 0.84 12.76 -11.51
N ARG A 117 -0.19 12.10 -10.97
CA ARG A 117 -1.04 12.68 -9.93
C ARG A 117 -0.25 13.00 -8.65
N LEU A 118 0.63 12.10 -8.21
CA LEU A 118 1.45 12.30 -7.02
C LEU A 118 2.49 13.41 -7.23
N GLU A 119 3.06 13.50 -8.44
CA GLU A 119 3.95 14.59 -8.82
C GLU A 119 3.24 15.94 -8.73
N ASP A 120 2.05 16.08 -9.33
CA ASP A 120 1.27 17.32 -9.28
C ASP A 120 0.91 17.73 -7.84
N GLN A 121 0.54 16.76 -7.00
CA GLN A 121 0.27 16.99 -5.57
C GLN A 121 1.53 17.46 -4.84
N TYR A 122 2.65 16.77 -5.03
CA TYR A 122 3.93 17.12 -4.42
C TYR A 122 4.34 18.56 -4.79
N GLN A 123 4.26 18.94 -6.08
CA GLN A 123 4.60 20.30 -6.52
C GLN A 123 3.67 21.35 -5.92
N THR A 124 2.37 21.04 -5.85
CA THR A 124 1.36 21.92 -5.26
C THR A 124 1.62 22.15 -3.77
N GLU A 125 1.86 21.10 -2.99
CA GLU A 125 2.13 21.18 -1.55
C GLU A 125 3.48 21.83 -1.23
N SER A 126 4.51 21.51 -2.02
CA SER A 126 5.83 22.14 -1.93
C SER A 126 5.75 23.65 -2.20
N SER A 127 5.01 24.07 -3.23
CA SER A 127 4.82 25.50 -3.55
C SER A 127 4.04 26.27 -2.47
N MET A 128 3.22 25.58 -1.67
CA MET A 128 2.55 26.15 -0.48
C MET A 128 3.48 26.27 0.74
N GLY A 129 4.76 25.89 0.61
CA GLY A 129 5.75 25.97 1.67
C GLY A 129 5.67 24.83 2.69
N LEU A 130 5.04 23.71 2.32
CA LEU A 130 4.97 22.55 3.21
C LEU A 130 6.38 21.97 3.41
N PRO A 131 6.84 21.75 4.67
CA PRO A 131 8.14 21.15 4.91
C PRO A 131 8.27 19.75 4.28
N ARG A 132 9.44 19.45 3.69
CA ARG A 132 9.76 18.15 3.06
C ARG A 132 9.40 16.95 3.93
N LEU A 133 9.52 17.06 5.25
CA LEU A 133 9.13 15.99 6.19
C LEU A 133 7.72 15.44 5.91
N PHE A 134 6.78 16.29 5.51
CA PHE A 134 5.41 15.89 5.20
C PHE A 134 5.23 15.37 3.77
N LEU A 135 6.24 15.50 2.91
CA LEU A 135 6.25 15.07 1.52
C LEU A 135 6.99 13.73 1.30
N LEU A 136 7.74 13.24 2.30
CA LEU A 136 8.55 12.01 2.21
C LEU A 136 7.75 10.77 1.81
N GLU A 137 6.49 10.70 2.19
CA GLU A 137 5.59 9.60 1.82
C GLU A 137 5.35 9.57 0.31
N SER A 138 5.04 10.72 -0.30
CA SER A 138 4.87 10.86 -1.74
C SER A 138 6.18 10.61 -2.49
N GLU A 139 7.32 11.11 -1.96
CA GLU A 139 8.66 10.83 -2.53
C GLU A 139 8.93 9.32 -2.57
N TYR A 140 8.62 8.60 -1.50
CA TYR A 140 8.80 7.15 -1.43
C TYR A 140 7.92 6.40 -2.43
N GLN A 141 6.63 6.76 -2.53
CA GLN A 141 5.72 6.14 -3.50
C GLN A 141 6.15 6.38 -4.95
N GLN A 142 6.56 7.61 -5.28
CA GLN A 142 7.10 7.94 -6.60
C GLN A 142 8.33 7.08 -6.93
N ALA A 143 9.26 6.91 -5.98
CA ALA A 143 10.44 6.08 -6.18
C ALA A 143 10.07 4.62 -6.49
N LEU A 144 9.10 4.04 -5.77
CA LEU A 144 8.64 2.68 -6.03
C LEU A 144 7.95 2.54 -7.40
N PHE A 145 7.05 3.47 -7.75
CA PHE A 145 6.37 3.42 -9.04
C PHE A 145 7.32 3.62 -10.21
N SER A 146 8.29 4.51 -10.09
CA SER A 146 9.33 4.70 -11.10
C SER A 146 10.13 3.42 -11.33
N ALA A 147 10.56 2.76 -10.26
CA ALA A 147 11.28 1.49 -10.34
C ALA A 147 10.43 0.38 -10.98
N GLU A 148 9.16 0.28 -10.59
CA GLU A 148 8.25 -0.74 -11.13
C GLU A 148 7.93 -0.50 -12.61
N ILE A 149 7.67 0.75 -13.02
CA ILE A 149 7.45 1.12 -14.43
C ILE A 149 8.69 0.76 -15.26
N ALA A 150 9.88 1.13 -14.80
CA ALA A 150 11.12 0.84 -15.51
C ALA A 150 11.34 -0.67 -15.68
N TRP A 151 11.08 -1.45 -14.63
CA TRP A 151 11.16 -2.91 -14.69
C TRP A 151 10.15 -3.51 -15.67
N LEU A 152 8.87 -3.09 -15.59
CA LEU A 152 7.82 -3.54 -16.50
C LEU A 152 8.17 -3.26 -17.96
N GLN A 153 8.64 -2.05 -18.26
CA GLN A 153 9.05 -1.65 -19.61
C GLN A 153 10.23 -2.48 -20.11
N SER A 154 11.21 -2.79 -19.25
CA SER A 154 12.32 -3.69 -19.59
C SER A 154 11.84 -5.09 -19.97
N VAL A 155 10.97 -5.68 -19.15
CA VAL A 155 10.44 -7.04 -19.41
C VAL A 155 9.59 -7.06 -20.68
N ILE A 156 8.77 -6.03 -20.90
CA ILE A 156 8.00 -5.89 -22.16
C ILE A 156 8.95 -5.87 -23.35
N ALA A 157 10.04 -5.10 -23.30
CA ALA A 157 11.02 -5.02 -24.38
C ALA A 157 11.71 -6.37 -24.63
N ASP A 158 12.09 -7.09 -23.57
CA ASP A 158 12.70 -8.41 -23.70
C ASP A 158 11.74 -9.42 -24.33
N ILE A 159 10.44 -9.36 -24.01
CA ILE A 159 9.43 -10.21 -24.65
C ILE A 159 9.26 -9.85 -26.13
N GLN A 160 9.08 -8.56 -26.43
CA GLN A 160 8.85 -8.10 -27.80
C GLN A 160 10.04 -8.33 -28.73
N THR A 161 11.27 -8.31 -28.20
CA THR A 161 12.49 -8.62 -28.95
C THR A 161 12.80 -10.12 -29.02
N GLY A 162 12.00 -10.96 -28.33
CA GLY A 162 12.18 -12.41 -28.27
C GLY A 162 13.37 -12.87 -27.41
N LYS A 163 14.01 -11.95 -26.66
CA LYS A 163 15.03 -12.28 -25.66
C LYS A 163 14.44 -13.08 -24.51
N LEU A 164 13.20 -12.75 -24.14
CA LEU A 164 12.41 -13.48 -23.16
C LEU A 164 11.21 -14.09 -23.86
N LYS A 165 11.20 -15.41 -23.99
CA LYS A 165 10.10 -16.15 -24.62
C LYS A 165 9.93 -17.47 -23.91
N TRP A 166 8.70 -17.98 -23.94
CA TRP A 166 8.40 -19.30 -23.43
C TRP A 166 7.17 -19.87 -24.15
N SER A 167 7.08 -21.19 -24.12
CA SER A 167 5.92 -21.97 -24.52
C SER A 167 5.66 -23.03 -23.47
N MET A 168 4.42 -23.51 -23.38
CA MET A 168 4.09 -24.60 -22.46
C MET A 168 4.89 -25.87 -22.77
N GLU A 169 5.36 -26.06 -24.00
CA GLU A 169 6.21 -27.18 -24.38
C GLU A 169 7.62 -27.03 -23.81
N GLU A 170 8.26 -25.88 -23.99
CA GLU A 170 9.59 -25.59 -23.42
C GLU A 170 9.56 -25.66 -21.89
N LEU A 171 8.52 -25.12 -21.25
CA LEU A 171 8.37 -25.16 -19.80
C LEU A 171 8.19 -26.58 -19.27
N ARG A 172 7.43 -27.45 -19.96
CA ARG A 172 7.30 -28.87 -19.61
C ARG A 172 8.59 -29.64 -19.81
N GLU A 173 9.39 -29.28 -20.81
CA GLU A 173 10.72 -29.88 -21.01
C GLU A 173 11.68 -29.48 -19.89
N ILE A 174 11.68 -28.19 -19.52
CA ILE A 174 12.46 -27.68 -18.38
C ILE A 174 12.05 -28.42 -17.10
N ALA A 175 10.75 -28.51 -16.80
CA ALA A 175 10.25 -29.21 -15.63
C ALA A 175 10.74 -30.67 -15.56
N ARG A 176 10.63 -31.42 -16.66
CA ARG A 176 11.13 -32.81 -16.74
C ARG A 176 12.63 -32.92 -16.48
N ARG A 177 13.44 -31.96 -16.94
CA ARG A 177 14.89 -31.95 -16.70
C ARG A 177 15.22 -31.72 -15.21
N PHE A 178 14.46 -30.87 -14.53
CA PHE A 178 14.65 -30.60 -13.11
C PHE A 178 14.12 -31.73 -12.22
N ASP A 179 13.06 -32.43 -12.62
CA ASP A 179 12.57 -33.62 -11.90
C ASP A 179 13.57 -34.79 -11.96
N HIS A 180 14.43 -34.86 -12.98
CA HIS A 180 15.46 -35.90 -13.11
C HIS A 180 16.83 -35.50 -12.53
N GLY A 181 16.95 -34.30 -11.96
CA GLY A 181 18.20 -33.77 -11.37
C GLY A 181 18.29 -33.93 -9.84
N PHE A 182 17.30 -34.57 -9.21
CA PHE A 182 17.21 -34.79 -7.76
C PHE A 182 17.19 -36.29 -7.36
N GLU A 183 17.59 -37.20 -8.26
CA GLU A 183 17.90 -38.59 -7.92
C GLU A 183 19.40 -38.81 -7.66
#